data_AF-A0A1I1YWL8-F1
#
_entry.id   AF-A0A1I1YWL8-F1
#
_cell.length_a   1.000
_cell.length_b   1.000
_cell.length_c   1.000
_cell.angle_alpha   90.00
_cell.angle_beta   90.00
_cell.angle_gamma   90.00
#
_symmetry.space_group_name_H-M   'P 1'
#
loop_
_entity.id
_entity.type
_entity.pdbx_description
1 polymer ?
#
loop_
_entity_poly.entity_id
_entity_poly.type
_entity_poly.pdbx_seq_one_letter_code
_entity_poly.pdbx_strand_id
1 'polypeptide(L)'
;MEALLDAIGVVALVLLVLIGLAAGYLAGRIAGRNMPLYLAIGVIAAVATPFILAAVGIGVLAAGGLLLLMVVAAVGAIVVLAIVRALTGRS
;
A
#
# COMPACT_ATOMS: atom_id res chain seq x y z
N MET A 1 -19.48 -4.32 20.86
CA MET A 1 -18.68 -3.28 20.18
C MET A 1 -17.33 -3.84 19.75
N GLU A 2 -16.63 -4.55 20.64
CA GLU A 2 -15.29 -5.12 20.37
C GLU A 2 -15.26 -6.08 19.17
N ALA A 3 -16.15 -7.06 19.10
CA ALA A 3 -16.17 -8.03 17.98
C ALA A 3 -16.42 -7.38 16.60
N LEU A 4 -17.18 -6.28 16.54
CA LEU A 4 -17.43 -5.56 15.29
C LEU A 4 -16.17 -4.81 14.83
N LEU A 5 -15.49 -4.12 15.76
CA LEU A 5 -14.25 -3.40 15.46
C LEU A 5 -13.12 -4.36 15.07
N ASP A 6 -13.04 -5.51 15.72
CA ASP A 6 -12.06 -6.55 15.40
C ASP A 6 -12.29 -7.11 13.98
N ALA A 7 -13.54 -7.44 13.63
CA ALA A 7 -13.89 -7.87 12.28
C ALA A 7 -13.55 -6.80 11.23
N ILE A 8 -13.85 -5.53 11.49
CA ILE A 8 -13.50 -4.42 10.60
C ILE A 8 -11.98 -4.28 10.45
N GLY A 9 -11.23 -4.38 11.55
CA GLY A 9 -9.77 -4.32 11.55
C GLY A 9 -9.15 -5.41 10.69
N VAL A 10 -9.61 -6.66 10.87
CA VAL A 10 -9.15 -7.81 10.08
C VAL A 10 -9.46 -7.62 8.59
N VAL A 11 -10.70 -7.23 8.25
CA VAL A 11 -11.10 -6.98 6.86
C VAL A 11 -10.27 -5.88 6.23
N ALA A 12 -10.05 -4.77 6.93
CA ALA A 12 -9.22 -3.68 6.45
C ALA A 12 -7.77 -4.13 6.18
N LEU A 13 -7.19 -4.93 7.08
CA LEU A 13 -5.82 -5.43 6.96
C LEU A 13 -5.69 -6.39 5.77
N VAL A 14 -6.66 -7.30 5.57
CA VAL A 14 -6.72 -8.19 4.40
C VAL A 14 -6.79 -7.38 3.11
N LEU A 15 -7.69 -6.40 3.02
CA LEU A 15 -7.83 -5.56 1.84
C LEU A 15 -6.55 -4.74 1.55
N LEU A 16 -5.90 -4.22 2.59
CA LEU A 16 -4.64 -3.49 2.47
C LEU A 16 -3.53 -4.36 1.87
N VAL A 17 -3.42 -5.60 2.34
CA VAL A 17 -2.46 -6.58 1.82
C VAL A 17 -2.77 -6.91 0.36
N LEU A 18 -4.05 -7.11 0.01
CA LEU A 18 -4.46 -7.38 -1.38
C LEU A 18 -4.14 -6.21 -2.31
N ILE A 19 -4.34 -4.96 -1.87
CA ILE A 19 -3.98 -3.76 -2.62
C ILE A 19 -2.47 -3.68 -2.83
N GLY A 20 -1.68 -3.91 -1.77
CA GLY A 20 -0.22 -3.94 -1.85
C GLY A 20 0.30 -5.03 -2.79
N LEU A 21 -0.30 -6.23 -2.75
CA LEU A 21 0.00 -7.31 -3.68
C LEU A 21 -0.36 -6.95 -5.12
N ALA A 22 -1.54 -6.38 -5.35
CA ALA A 22 -1.96 -5.97 -6.69
C ALA A 22 -1.02 -4.92 -7.28
N ALA A 23 -0.65 -3.90 -6.49
CA ALA A 23 0.31 -2.87 -6.90
C ALA A 23 1.70 -3.48 -7.18
N GLY A 24 2.20 -4.32 -6.27
CA GLY A 24 3.48 -5.02 -6.43
C GLY A 24 3.50 -5.96 -7.64
N TYR A 25 2.39 -6.63 -7.93
CA TYR A 25 2.23 -7.50 -9.09
C TYR A 25 2.31 -6.72 -10.40
N LEU A 26 1.58 -5.61 -10.50
CA LEU A 26 1.63 -4.69 -11.65
C LEU A 26 3.06 -4.18 -11.87
N ALA A 27 3.74 -3.75 -10.82
CA ALA A 27 5.12 -3.29 -10.91
C ALA A 27 6.09 -4.39 -11.35
N GLY A 28 5.97 -5.60 -10.78
CA GLY A 28 6.81 -6.75 -11.14
C GLY A 28 6.62 -7.18 -12.59
N ARG A 29 5.37 -7.17 -13.10
CA ARG A 29 5.05 -7.41 -14.52
C ARG A 29 5.71 -6.40 -15.45
N ILE A 30 5.73 -5.12 -15.07
CA ILE A 30 6.30 -4.06 -15.89
C ILE A 30 7.84 -4.04 -15.82
N ALA A 31 8.41 -4.34 -14.65
CA ALA A 31 9.86 -4.33 -14.43
C ALA A 31 10.56 -5.61 -14.94
N GLY A 32 9.81 -6.69 -15.20
CA GLY A 32 10.35 -7.93 -15.77
C GLY A 32 11.35 -8.69 -14.89
N ARG A 33 11.52 -8.28 -13.63
CA ARG A 33 12.56 -8.80 -12.71
C ARG A 33 12.00 -9.12 -11.34
N ASN A 34 12.51 -10.20 -10.73
CA ASN A 34 12.25 -10.69 -9.36
C ASN A 34 10.86 -10.32 -8.80
N MET A 35 9.82 -10.92 -9.41
CA MET A 35 8.41 -10.78 -9.01
C MET A 35 8.17 -10.84 -7.48
N PRO A 36 8.81 -11.75 -6.71
CA PRO A 36 8.57 -11.83 -5.27
C PRO A 36 9.00 -10.56 -4.52
N LEU A 37 10.07 -9.91 -4.98
CA LEU A 37 10.59 -8.68 -4.36
C LEU A 37 9.63 -7.51 -4.56
N TYR A 38 9.06 -7.36 -5.75
CA TYR A 38 8.07 -6.32 -6.02
C TYR A 38 6.75 -6.53 -5.27
N LEU A 39 6.33 -7.79 -5.09
CA LEU A 39 5.18 -8.12 -4.24
C LEU A 39 5.42 -7.73 -2.78
N ALA A 40 6.58 -8.10 -2.22
CA ALA A 40 6.94 -7.74 -0.85
C ALA A 40 7.00 -6.22 -0.66
N ILE A 41 7.64 -5.50 -1.58
CA ILE A 41 7.71 -4.03 -1.54
C ILE A 41 6.31 -3.41 -1.63
N GLY A 42 5.44 -3.92 -2.50
CA GLY A 42 4.08 -3.40 -2.65
C GLY A 42 3.27 -3.53 -1.35
N VAL A 43 3.36 -4.67 -0.67
CA VAL A 43 2.72 -4.88 0.64
C VAL A 43 3.32 -3.95 1.70
N ILE A 44 4.65 -3.90 1.81
CA ILE A 44 5.34 -3.02 2.77
C ILE A 44 4.95 -1.56 2.55
N ALA A 45 4.91 -1.10 1.31
CA ALA A 45 4.56 0.27 0.98
C ALA A 45 3.08 0.58 1.28
N ALA A 46 2.15 -0.33 0.94
CA ALA A 46 0.74 -0.18 1.25
C ALA A 46 0.49 -0.10 2.77
N VAL A 47 1.18 -0.93 3.55
CA VAL A 47 1.13 -0.91 5.01
C VAL A 47 1.76 0.36 5.57
N ALA A 48 2.92 0.78 5.08
CA ALA A 48 3.64 1.94 5.59
C ALA A 48 2.95 3.28 5.27
N THR A 49 2.27 3.38 4.12
CA THR A 49 1.62 4.61 3.64
C THR A 49 0.72 5.30 4.68
N PRO A 50 -0.27 4.63 5.31
CA PRO A 50 -1.12 5.27 6.30
C PRO A 50 -0.32 5.79 7.51
N PHE A 51 0.72 5.09 7.96
CA PHE A 51 1.57 5.55 9.07
C PHE A 51 2.42 6.75 8.68
N ILE A 52 2.97 6.77 7.47
CA ILE A 52 3.75 7.91 6.95
C ILE A 52 2.85 9.15 6.88
N LEU A 53 1.63 9.01 6.37
CA LEU A 53 0.69 10.13 6.28
C LEU A 53 0.23 10.63 7.65
N ALA A 54 0.02 9.72 8.60
CA ALA A 54 -0.26 10.06 9.98
C ALA A 54 0.92 10.83 10.61
N ALA A 55 2.16 10.36 10.41
CA ALA A 55 3.37 10.98 10.94
C ALA A 55 3.63 12.39 10.38
N VAL A 56 3.30 12.62 9.11
CA VAL A 56 3.45 13.93 8.45
C VAL A 56 2.27 14.88 8.78
N GLY A 57 1.30 14.45 9.60
CA GLY A 57 0.16 15.29 10.01
C GLY A 57 -0.93 15.42 8.94
N ILE A 58 -0.87 14.62 7.88
CA ILE A 58 -1.86 14.57 6.79
C ILE A 58 -3.02 13.60 7.16
N GLY A 59 -3.06 13.13 8.41
CA GLY A 59 -4.08 12.20 8.92
C GLY A 59 -5.53 12.65 8.73
N VAL A 60 -5.79 13.94 8.48
CA VAL A 60 -7.12 14.47 8.13
C VAL A 60 -7.69 13.83 6.84
N LEU A 61 -6.85 13.39 5.90
CA LEU A 61 -7.31 12.60 4.74
C LEU A 61 -7.89 11.23 5.15
N ALA A 62 -7.44 10.65 6.27
CA ALA A 62 -7.93 9.38 6.80
C ALA A 62 -9.25 9.52 7.57
N ALA A 63 -9.71 10.74 7.86
CA ALA A 63 -11.02 10.99 8.47
C ALA A 63 -12.20 10.62 7.54
N GLY A 64 -11.95 10.44 6.24
CA GLY A 64 -12.95 9.99 5.26
C GLY A 64 -13.31 8.50 5.33
N GLY A 65 -12.77 7.74 6.29
CA GLY A 65 -13.09 6.33 6.52
C GLY A 65 -12.25 5.34 5.68
N LEU A 66 -12.57 4.06 5.80
CA LEU A 66 -11.77 2.94 5.25
C LEU A 66 -11.54 3.01 3.74
N LEU A 67 -12.55 3.43 2.97
CA LEU A 67 -12.44 3.53 1.51
C LEU A 67 -11.39 4.57 1.10
N LEU A 68 -11.39 5.74 1.74
CA LEU A 68 -10.42 6.79 1.45
C LEU A 68 -9.01 6.35 1.86
N LEU A 69 -8.90 5.66 3.00
CA LEU A 69 -7.64 5.07 3.45
C LEU A 69 -7.08 4.05 2.46
N MET A 70 -7.95 3.19 1.87
CA MET A 70 -7.54 2.23 0.85
C MET A 70 -7.03 2.89 -0.43
N VAL A 71 -7.72 3.94 -0.93
CA VAL A 71 -7.28 4.70 -2.11
C VAL A 71 -5.91 5.33 -1.85
N VAL A 72 -5.74 5.95 -0.69
CA VAL A 72 -4.50 6.63 -0.32
C VAL A 72 -3.35 5.63 -0.16
N ALA A 73 -3.60 4.48 0.48
CA ALA A 73 -2.61 3.39 0.58
C ALA A 73 -2.22 2.84 -0.80
N ALA A 74 -3.18 2.70 -1.71
CA ALA A 74 -2.91 2.29 -3.09
C ALA A 74 -2.00 3.31 -3.81
N VAL A 75 -2.29 4.61 -3.66
CA VAL A 75 -1.48 5.68 -4.26
C VAL A 75 -0.06 5.67 -3.69
N GLY A 76 0.10 5.61 -2.36
CA GLY A 76 1.43 5.55 -1.75
C GLY A 76 2.23 4.31 -2.17
N ALA A 77 1.58 3.15 -2.27
CA ALA A 77 2.20 1.94 -2.81
C ALA A 77 2.69 2.14 -4.26
N ILE A 78 1.86 2.72 -5.12
CA ILE A 78 2.22 3.03 -6.51
C ILE A 78 3.43 3.98 -6.57
N VAL A 79 3.44 5.02 -5.74
CA VAL A 79 4.54 6.00 -5.68
C VAL A 79 5.85 5.33 -5.26
N VAL A 80 5.85 4.55 -4.17
CA VAL A 80 7.05 3.84 -3.72
C VAL A 80 7.54 2.85 -4.76
N LEU A 81 6.63 2.11 -5.41
CA LEU A 81 6.99 1.19 -6.49
C LEU A 81 7.57 1.92 -7.70
N ALA A 82 7.02 3.08 -8.07
CA ALA A 82 7.55 3.92 -9.12
C ALA A 82 8.96 4.44 -8.79
N ILE A 83 9.21 4.84 -7.54
CA ILE A 83 10.53 5.25 -7.06
C ILE A 83 11.51 4.07 -7.12
N VAL A 84 11.13 2.89 -6.59
CA VAL A 84 11.97 1.69 -6.64
C VAL A 84 12.31 1.35 -8.08
N ARG A 85 11.35 1.43 -9.00
CA ARG A 85 11.58 1.22 -10.44
C ARG A 85 12.54 2.27 -11.01
N ALA A 86 12.38 3.55 -10.69
CA ALA A 86 13.27 4.60 -11.16
C ALA A 86 14.71 4.45 -10.63
N LEU A 87 14.87 3.94 -9.41
CA LEU A 87 16.18 3.72 -8.79
C LEU A 87 16.86 2.43 -9.28
N THR A 88 16.08 1.39 -9.56
CA THR A 88 16.60 0.09 -10.05
C THR A 88 16.71 0.02 -11.57
N GLY A 89 15.99 0.87 -12.29
CA GLY A 89 16.10 1.07 -13.72
C GLY A 89 17.09 2.17 -14.06
N ARG A 90 18.38 1.85 -14.11
CA ARG A 90 19.24 2.50 -15.10
C ARG A 90 18.95 1.84 -16.44
N SER A 91 18.42 2.68 -17.35
CA SER A 91 18.26 2.53 -18.81
C SER A 91 18.86 1.28 -19.45
#